data_AF-A0A7K2HU18-F1
#
_entry.id   AF-A0A7K2HU18-F1
#
_cell.length_a   1.000
_cell.length_b   1.000
_cell.length_c   1.000
_cell.angle_alpha   90.00
_cell.angle_beta   90.00
_cell.angle_gamma   90.00
#
_symmetry.space_group_name_H-M   'P 1'
#
loop_
_entity.id
_entity.type
_entity.pdbx_description
1 polymer ?
#
loop_
_entity_poly.entity_id
_entity_poly.type
_entity_poly.pdbx_seq_one_letter_code
_entity_poly.pdbx_strand_id
1 'polypeptide(L)'
;MRTADNDLSPAQWLEIKEVWGGCAYCGRSGVPLQRDCVQPLSVGGRYTVGNIVPACRSCNASKCNAEVTGWMRRKGLDEEAFLRRLRDVMTPTPDLADVDSPDHPDPVEPEAPRG
;
A
#
# COMPACT_ATOMS: atom_id res chain seq x y z
N MET A 1 18.02 15.74 -15.52
CA MET A 1 16.99 16.08 -14.51
C MET A 1 15.70 15.42 -14.97
N ARG A 2 15.37 14.22 -14.46
CA ARG A 2 14.15 13.50 -14.89
C ARG A 2 12.97 14.22 -14.25
N THR A 3 12.07 14.74 -15.08
CA THR A 3 10.75 15.22 -14.66
C THR A 3 10.11 14.13 -13.81
N ALA A 4 9.68 14.48 -12.60
CA ALA A 4 8.81 13.59 -11.84
C ALA A 4 7.50 13.54 -12.62
N ASP A 5 7.37 12.50 -13.45
CA ASP A 5 6.18 12.28 -14.27
C ASP A 5 4.99 12.14 -13.30
N ASN A 6 4.19 13.22 -13.24
CA ASN A 6 3.02 13.33 -12.38
C ASN A 6 1.83 12.66 -13.09
N ASP A 7 1.96 11.36 -13.37
CA ASP A 7 1.07 10.62 -14.27
C ASP A 7 -0.27 10.21 -13.64
N LEU A 8 -0.69 10.84 -12.54
CA LEU A 8 -1.97 10.54 -11.92
C LEU A 8 -3.09 11.37 -12.55
N SER A 9 -3.80 10.77 -13.50
CA SER A 9 -4.96 11.40 -14.13
C SER A 9 -6.12 11.59 -13.13
N PRO A 10 -7.03 12.55 -13.38
CA PRO A 10 -8.23 12.73 -12.56
C PRO A 10 -9.12 11.48 -12.47
N ALA A 11 -9.16 10.66 -13.54
CA ALA A 11 -9.92 9.42 -13.59
C ALA A 11 -9.32 8.35 -12.65
N GLN A 12 -7.99 8.14 -12.71
CA GLN A 12 -7.30 7.23 -11.79
C GLN A 12 -7.45 7.69 -10.33
N TRP A 13 -7.44 9.00 -10.09
CA TRP A 13 -7.69 9.52 -8.75
C TRP A 13 -9.12 9.23 -8.25
N LEU A 14 -10.12 9.27 -9.14
CA LEU A 14 -11.48 8.91 -8.77
C LEU A 14 -11.59 7.43 -8.40
N GLU A 15 -11.00 6.55 -9.22
CA GLU A 15 -10.94 5.11 -8.99
C GLU A 15 -10.25 4.76 -7.66
N ILE A 16 -9.10 5.40 -7.37
CA ILE A 16 -8.43 5.27 -6.07
C ILE A 16 -9.37 5.63 -4.92
N LYS A 17 -10.09 6.75 -5.00
CA LYS A 17 -11.03 7.14 -3.94
C LYS A 17 -12.16 6.13 -3.77
N GLU A 18 -12.67 5.57 -4.86
CA GLU A 18 -13.75 4.60 -4.84
C GLU A 18 -13.32 3.28 -4.23
N VAL A 19 -12.17 2.73 -4.65
CA VAL A 19 -11.64 1.46 -4.13
C VAL A 19 -11.30 1.54 -2.64
N TRP A 20 -10.84 2.70 -2.17
CA TRP A 20 -10.55 2.92 -0.74
C TRP A 20 -11.80 3.28 0.07
N GLY A 21 -12.81 3.91 -0.52
CA GLY A 21 -14.06 4.30 0.15
C GLY A 21 -13.93 5.39 1.23
N GLY A 22 -12.73 5.92 1.47
CA GLY A 22 -12.46 6.89 2.53
C GLY A 22 -10.97 7.17 2.71
N CYS A 23 -10.61 7.79 3.83
CA CYS A 23 -9.21 7.98 4.20
C CYS A 23 -8.54 6.62 4.44
N ALA A 24 -7.46 6.34 3.73
CA ALA A 24 -6.67 5.12 3.82
C ALA A 24 -6.10 4.86 5.23
N TYR A 25 -5.97 5.90 6.05
CA TYR A 25 -5.37 5.79 7.38
C TYR A 25 -6.40 5.68 8.50
N CYS A 26 -7.40 6.58 8.53
CA CYS A 26 -8.36 6.64 9.63
C CYS A 26 -9.77 6.16 9.24
N GLY A 27 -9.97 5.71 7.99
CA GLY A 27 -11.24 5.21 7.48
C GLY A 27 -12.33 6.28 7.26
N ARG A 28 -12.10 7.54 7.65
CA ARG A 28 -13.13 8.59 7.53
C ARG A 28 -13.51 8.84 6.07
N SER A 29 -14.80 8.67 5.77
CA SER A 29 -15.42 8.99 4.49
C SER A 29 -16.20 10.32 4.56
N GLY A 30 -16.72 10.79 3.43
CA GLY A 30 -17.54 12.02 3.37
C GLY A 30 -16.76 13.33 3.64
N VAL A 31 -15.43 13.27 3.67
CA VAL A 31 -14.56 14.45 3.85
C VAL A 31 -13.69 14.67 2.61
N PRO A 32 -13.20 15.90 2.36
CA PRO A 32 -12.23 16.13 1.30
C PRO A 32 -10.97 15.29 1.51
N LEU A 33 -10.65 14.46 0.50
CA LEU A 33 -9.47 13.60 0.47
C LEU A 33 -8.38 14.22 -0.40
N GLN A 34 -7.14 14.08 0.04
CA GLN A 34 -5.92 14.53 -0.62
C GLN A 34 -5.11 13.32 -1.07
N ARG A 35 -4.25 13.52 -2.06
CA ARG A 35 -3.29 12.51 -2.53
C ARG A 35 -2.09 12.52 -1.57
N ASP A 36 -1.83 11.40 -0.91
CA ASP A 36 -0.63 11.21 -0.10
C ASP A 36 0.22 10.07 -0.64
N CYS A 37 1.55 10.22 -0.58
CA CYS A 37 2.50 9.20 -0.97
C CYS A 37 2.76 8.26 0.20
N VAL A 38 2.51 6.96 0.04
CA VAL A 38 2.79 5.93 1.04
C VAL A 38 4.28 5.91 1.39
N GLN A 39 5.13 5.78 0.38
CA GLN A 39 6.56 5.99 0.49
C GLN A 39 6.90 7.43 0.10
N PRO A 40 7.52 8.23 1.01
CA PRO A 40 7.92 9.59 0.69
C PRO A 40 8.92 9.66 -0.48
N LEU A 41 8.82 10.71 -1.30
CA LEU A 41 9.74 10.94 -2.43
C LEU A 41 11.20 11.07 -1.95
N SER A 42 11.41 11.59 -0.75
CA SER A 42 12.73 11.78 -0.14
C SER A 42 13.50 10.49 0.10
N VAL A 43 12.80 9.35 0.19
CA VAL A 43 13.40 8.02 0.39
C VAL A 43 13.19 7.11 -0.83
N GLY A 44 13.02 7.70 -2.01
CA GLY A 44 12.92 6.98 -3.28
C GLY A 44 11.50 6.57 -3.68
N GLY A 45 10.46 7.04 -2.98
CA GLY A 45 9.07 6.87 -3.43
C GLY A 45 8.83 7.51 -4.80
N ARG A 46 7.93 6.93 -5.60
CA ARG A 46 7.54 7.45 -6.92
C ARG A 46 6.11 7.97 -6.88
N TYR A 47 5.79 8.99 -7.67
CA TYR A 47 4.42 9.50 -7.78
C TYR A 47 3.60 8.62 -8.74
N THR A 48 3.22 7.43 -8.28
CA THR A 48 2.55 6.40 -9.09
C THR A 48 1.24 5.98 -8.44
N VAL A 49 0.29 5.44 -9.21
CA VAL A 49 -0.99 4.94 -8.72
C VAL A 49 -0.81 4.02 -7.50
N GLY A 50 0.17 3.13 -7.53
CA GLY A 50 0.44 2.21 -6.44
C GLY A 50 1.07 2.84 -5.18
N ASN A 51 1.63 4.04 -5.28
CA ASN A 51 2.21 4.74 -4.13
C ASN A 51 1.31 5.87 -3.61
N ILE A 52 0.18 6.15 -4.27
CA ILE A 52 -0.74 7.22 -3.88
C ILE A 52 -1.98 6.63 -3.21
N VAL A 53 -2.30 7.14 -2.03
CA VAL A 53 -3.50 6.78 -1.28
C VAL A 53 -4.31 8.03 -0.92
N PRO A 54 -5.63 7.88 -0.72
CA PRO A 54 -6.45 8.98 -0.28
C PRO A 54 -6.31 9.22 1.22
N ALA A 55 -5.97 10.44 1.61
CA ALA A 55 -5.80 10.84 3.01
C ALA A 55 -6.64 12.08 3.33
N CYS A 56 -7.29 12.10 4.49
CA CYS A 56 -7.94 13.31 4.98
C CYS A 56 -6.88 14.35 5.41
N ARG A 57 -7.27 15.64 5.45
CA ARG A 57 -6.35 16.74 5.80
C ARG A 57 -5.58 16.51 7.09
N SER A 58 -6.22 16.00 8.14
CA SER A 58 -5.59 15.77 9.44
C SER A 58 -4.53 14.65 9.40
N CYS A 59 -4.82 13.55 8.71
CA CYS A 59 -3.87 12.44 8.58
C CYS A 59 -2.70 12.85 7.68
N ASN A 60 -2.98 13.46 6.53
CA ASN A 60 -1.96 13.92 5.59
C ASN A 60 -1.01 14.93 6.26
N ALA A 61 -1.54 15.93 6.97
CA ALA A 61 -0.73 16.91 7.70
C ALA A 61 0.07 16.27 8.85
N SER A 62 -0.51 15.29 9.56
CA SER A 62 0.17 14.59 10.64
C SER A 62 1.29 13.67 10.17
N LYS A 63 1.13 13.02 9.01
CA LYS A 63 2.17 12.17 8.41
C LYS A 63 3.27 13.04 7.80
N CYS A 64 2.90 14.05 7.02
CA CYS A 64 3.84 14.92 6.31
C CYS A 64 4.85 14.04 5.54
N ASN A 65 6.14 14.25 5.75
CA ASN A 65 7.23 13.48 5.11
C ASN A 65 7.69 12.26 5.92
N ALA A 66 6.97 11.88 6.98
CA ALA A 66 7.32 10.70 7.75
C ALA A 66 7.06 9.43 6.94
N GLU A 67 7.89 8.42 7.20
CA GLU A 67 7.66 7.06 6.71
C GLU A 67 6.35 6.52 7.31
N VAL A 68 5.54 5.88 6.48
CA VAL A 68 4.14 5.55 6.80
C VAL A 68 4.03 4.60 7.99
N THR A 69 4.84 3.53 8.03
CA THR A 69 4.74 2.50 9.07
C THR A 69 5.15 3.06 10.44
N GLY A 70 6.27 3.78 10.50
CA GLY A 70 6.74 4.47 11.70
C GLY A 70 5.78 5.57 12.17
N TRP A 71 5.11 6.28 11.26
CA TRP A 71 4.06 7.22 11.62
C TRP A 71 2.80 6.53 12.17
N MET A 72 2.34 5.45 11.52
CA MET A 72 1.16 4.70 11.95
C MET A 72 1.34 4.10 13.35
N ARG A 73 2.50 3.48 13.61
CA ARG A 73 2.84 2.97 14.96
C ARG A 73 2.76 4.05 16.03
N ARG A 74 3.31 5.25 15.76
CA ARG A 74 3.24 6.39 16.69
C ARG A 74 1.82 6.91 16.90
N LYS A 75 0.95 6.79 15.89
CA LYS A 75 -0.46 7.19 15.98
C LYS A 75 -1.37 6.11 16.59
N GLY A 76 -0.87 4.90 16.80
CA GLY A 76 -1.68 3.76 17.23
C GLY A 76 -2.67 3.29 16.18
N LEU A 77 -2.33 3.46 14.89
CA LEU A 77 -3.12 2.93 13.78
C LEU A 77 -2.67 1.50 13.44
N ASP A 78 -3.58 0.72 12.86
CA ASP A 78 -3.32 -0.66 12.45
C ASP A 78 -2.49 -0.68 11.15
N GLU A 79 -1.18 -0.71 11.32
CA GLU A 79 -0.21 -0.82 10.23
C GLU A 79 -0.41 -2.09 9.39
N GLU A 80 -0.70 -3.22 10.02
CA GLU A 80 -0.81 -4.50 9.33
C GLU A 80 -2.04 -4.50 8.42
N ALA A 81 -3.19 -4.04 8.93
CA ALA A 81 -4.40 -3.90 8.15
C ALA A 81 -4.20 -2.94 6.97
N PHE A 82 -3.48 -1.83 7.16
CA PHE A 82 -3.15 -0.90 6.09
C PHE A 82 -2.28 -1.55 5.01
N LEU A 83 -1.20 -2.24 5.37
CA LEU A 83 -0.30 -2.88 4.41
C LEU A 83 -0.98 -4.01 3.63
N ARG A 84 -1.85 -4.79 4.29
CA ARG A 84 -2.70 -5.79 3.62
C ARG A 84 -3.61 -5.13 2.60
N ARG A 85 -4.36 -4.10 3.01
CA ARG A 85 -5.28 -3.39 2.12
C ARG A 85 -4.55 -2.72 0.96
N LEU A 86 -3.38 -2.12 1.21
CA LEU A 86 -2.55 -1.51 0.17
C LEU A 86 -2.16 -2.53 -0.89
N ARG A 87 -1.77 -3.75 -0.49
CA ARG A 87 -1.49 -4.84 -1.42
C ARG A 87 -2.72 -5.19 -2.25
N ASP A 88 -3.87 -5.40 -1.61
CA ASP A 88 -5.12 -5.77 -2.29
C ASP A 88 -5.56 -4.72 -3.33
N VAL A 89 -5.29 -3.44 -3.07
CA VAL A 89 -5.60 -2.36 -4.02
C VAL A 89 -4.56 -2.25 -5.14
N MET A 90 -3.29 -2.55 -4.87
CA MET A 90 -2.21 -2.47 -5.86
C MET A 90 -2.15 -3.68 -6.79
N THR A 91 -2.56 -4.85 -6.31
CA THR A 91 -2.75 -6.05 -7.11
C THR A 91 -4.25 -6.32 -7.16
N PRO A 92 -4.99 -5.81 -8.16
CA PRO A 92 -6.33 -6.33 -8.37
C PRO A 92 -6.17 -7.83 -8.54
N THR A 93 -6.72 -8.58 -7.59
CA THR A 93 -6.65 -10.04 -7.59
C THR A 93 -7.13 -10.47 -8.98
N PRO A 94 -6.33 -11.17 -9.81
CA PRO A 94 -6.96 -11.97 -10.84
C PRO A 94 -7.95 -12.85 -10.07
N ASP A 95 -9.20 -12.80 -10.50
CA ASP A 95 -10.32 -13.60 -10.02
C ASP A 95 -9.83 -14.95 -9.45
N LEU A 96 -10.35 -15.34 -8.30
CA LEU A 96 -9.94 -16.54 -7.56
C LEU A 96 -10.11 -17.81 -8.41
N ALA A 97 -9.08 -18.12 -9.18
CA ALA A 97 -8.70 -19.42 -9.74
C ALA A 97 -7.20 -19.26 -9.99
N ASP A 98 -6.35 -19.41 -8.98
CA ASP A 98 -5.63 -20.67 -8.79
C ASP A 98 -5.21 -20.82 -7.32
N VAL A 99 -6.14 -21.26 -6.48
CA VAL A 99 -5.83 -21.92 -5.20
C VAL A 99 -5.57 -23.40 -5.45
N ASP A 100 -4.64 -23.73 -6.36
CA ASP A 100 -4.03 -25.06 -6.44
C ASP A 100 -2.67 -24.97 -7.15
N SER A 101 -1.61 -24.82 -6.36
CA SER A 101 -0.27 -25.23 -6.78
C SER A 101 0.44 -25.77 -5.56
N PRO A 102 0.38 -27.10 -5.33
CA PRO A 102 1.25 -27.74 -4.37
C PRO A 102 2.64 -27.84 -5.00
N ASP A 103 3.43 -26.77 -4.93
CA ASP A 103 4.85 -26.87 -5.23
C ASP A 103 5.66 -25.96 -4.29
N HIS A 104 5.62 -26.33 -3.02
CA HIS A 104 6.72 -26.09 -2.12
C HIS A 104 7.53 -27.39 -2.11
N PRO A 105 8.68 -27.49 -2.79
CA PRO A 105 9.56 -28.61 -2.54
C PRO A 105 10.03 -28.50 -1.10
N ASP A 106 9.69 -29.51 -0.28
CA ASP A 106 10.20 -29.67 1.08
C ASP A 106 11.73 -29.49 1.10
N PRO A 107 12.30 -28.93 2.17
CA PRO A 107 13.74 -28.95 2.36
C PRO A 107 14.18 -30.42 2.46
N VAL A 108 14.89 -30.91 1.44
CA VAL A 108 15.53 -32.22 1.46
C VAL A 108 16.57 -32.22 2.57
N GLU A 109 16.26 -32.89 3.69
CA GLU A 109 17.26 -33.22 4.71
C GLU A 109 18.28 -34.19 4.12
N PRO A 110 19.60 -33.93 4.22
CA PRO A 110 20.59 -34.93 3.87
C PRO A 110 20.62 -36.03 4.95
N GLU A 111 20.20 -37.23 4.56
CA GLU A 111 20.28 -38.44 5.38
C GLU A 111 21.72 -38.69 5.86
N ALA A 112 21.86 -38.93 7.16
CA ALA A 112 23.09 -39.41 7.78
C ALA A 112 23.44 -40.82 7.28
N PRO A 113 24.71 -41.11 6.91
CA PRO A 113 25.10 -42.48 6.59
C PRO A 113 25.12 -43.34 7.86
N ARG A 114 24.35 -44.43 7.85
CA ARG A 114 24.55 -45.59 8.72
C ARG A 114 25.46 -46.57 7.99
N GLY A 115 26.54 -47.02 8.64
CA GLY A 115 27.41 -48.10 8.17
C GLY A 115 28.86 -47.86 8.51
#